data_AF-A0A9E0FP10-F1
#
_entry.id   AF-A0A9E0FP10-F1
#
_cell.length_a   1.000
_cell.length_b   1.000
_cell.length_c   1.000
_cell.angle_alpha   90.00
_cell.angle_beta   90.00
_cell.angle_gamma   90.00
#
_symmetry.space_group_name_H-M   'P 1'
#
loop_
_entity.id
_entity.type
_entity.pdbx_description
1 polymer ?
#
loop_
_entity_poly.entity_id
_entity_poly.type
_entity_poly.pdbx_seq_one_letter_code
_entity_poly.pdbx_strand_id
1 'polypeptide(L)'
;MSDTDIINTAQQDFNCISKKRRILSLVLYIVITAVLTQIDQITKYIAEQRLYNKPDFVIIKDVLHLTYLRNNGSAFGMFSGKINAFLVLTVIMICLITYVVLKMPLIIKYIPVYITCILLAAGA
;
A
#
# COMPACT_ATOMS: atom_id res chain seq x y z
N MET A 1 46.68 2.47 -15.75
CA MET A 1 45.56 2.38 -14.81
C MET A 1 46.08 1.70 -13.56
N SER A 2 46.00 2.31 -12.38
CA SER A 2 46.46 1.73 -11.12
C SER A 2 45.39 0.78 -10.55
N ASP A 3 45.79 -0.24 -9.77
CA ASP A 3 44.86 -1.13 -9.07
C ASP A 3 43.85 -0.35 -8.20
N THR A 4 44.27 0.78 -7.65
CA THR A 4 43.42 1.71 -6.89
C THR A 4 42.30 2.33 -7.74
N ASP A 5 42.56 2.63 -9.01
CA ASP A 5 41.56 3.24 -9.92
C ASP A 5 40.46 2.23 -10.28
N ILE A 6 40.84 0.96 -10.42
CA ILE A 6 39.91 -0.14 -10.69
C ILE A 6 38.95 -0.34 -9.51
N ILE A 7 39.47 -0.35 -8.28
CA ILE A 7 38.66 -0.51 -7.07
C ILE A 7 37.68 0.66 -6.90
N ASN A 8 38.15 1.90 -7.10
CA ASN A 8 37.31 3.09 -6.99
C ASN A 8 36.17 3.09 -8.02
N THR A 9 36.47 2.70 -9.26
CA THR A 9 35.47 2.61 -10.34
C THR A 9 34.41 1.55 -10.02
N ALA A 10 34.84 0.35 -9.60
CA ALA A 10 33.92 -0.73 -9.25
C ALA A 10 33.02 -0.37 -8.05
N GLN A 11 33.56 0.32 -7.04
CA GLN A 11 32.78 0.78 -5.89
C GLN A 11 31.77 1.87 -6.27
N GLN A 12 32.14 2.78 -7.17
CA GLN A 12 31.24 3.79 -7.71
C GLN A 12 30.09 3.15 -8.49
N ASP A 13 30.38 2.17 -9.35
CA ASP A 13 29.37 1.43 -10.12
C ASP A 13 28.42 0.66 -9.20
N PHE A 14 28.95 -0.03 -8.19
CA PHE A 14 28.13 -0.74 -7.20
C PHE A 14 27.17 0.21 -6.45
N ASN A 15 27.67 1.37 -6.02
CA ASN A 15 26.86 2.38 -5.35
C ASN A 15 25.78 2.97 -6.26
N CYS A 16 26.11 3.24 -7.53
CA CYS A 16 25.17 3.72 -8.53
C CYS A 16 24.04 2.69 -8.77
N ILE A 17 24.41 1.42 -8.95
CA ILE A 17 23.46 0.32 -9.15
C ILE A 17 22.56 0.14 -7.93
N SER A 18 23.11 0.17 -6.71
CA SER A 18 22.35 0.09 -5.45
C SER A 18 21.35 1.25 -5.31
N LYS A 19 21.79 2.48 -5.61
CA LYS A 19 20.93 3.68 -5.58
C LYS A 19 19.80 3.58 -6.62
N LYS A 20 20.10 3.16 -7.85
CA LYS A 20 19.09 2.98 -8.91
C LYS A 20 18.03 1.94 -8.52
N ARG A 21 18.45 0.81 -7.94
CA ARG A 21 17.52 -0.23 -7.42
C ARG A 21 16.61 0.32 -6.32
N ARG A 22 17.14 1.12 -5.38
CA ARG A 22 16.34 1.77 -4.32
C ARG A 22 15.30 2.72 -4.88
N ILE A 23 15.68 3.58 -5.83
CA ILE A 23 14.74 4.50 -6.48
C ILE A 23 13.65 3.71 -7.21
N LEU A 24 14.03 2.68 -7.97
CA LEU A 24 13.08 1.83 -8.66
C LEU A 24 12.09 1.18 -7.68
N SER A 25 12.57 0.65 -6.55
CA SER A 25 11.69 0.08 -5.53
C SER A 25 10.73 1.12 -4.97
N LEU A 26 11.17 2.34 -4.66
CA LEU A 26 10.26 3.37 -4.15
C LEU A 26 9.20 3.79 -5.17
N VAL A 27 9.59 3.91 -6.45
CA VAL A 27 8.66 4.19 -7.54
C VAL A 27 7.62 3.07 -7.65
N LEU A 28 8.04 1.81 -7.63
CA LEU A 28 7.12 0.67 -7.65
C LEU A 28 6.18 0.67 -6.44
N TYR A 29 6.70 0.94 -5.24
CA TYR A 29 5.90 1.04 -4.01
C TYR A 29 4.80 2.11 -4.17
N ILE A 30 5.16 3.32 -4.61
CA ILE A 30 4.20 4.42 -4.78
C ILE A 30 3.18 4.11 -5.86
N VAL A 31 3.63 3.65 -7.04
CA VAL A 31 2.75 3.39 -8.18
C VAL A 31 1.76 2.26 -7.87
N ILE A 32 2.23 1.14 -7.31
CA ILE A 32 1.34 0.01 -7.00
C ILE A 32 0.36 0.40 -5.90
N THR A 33 0.81 1.09 -4.85
CA THR A 33 -0.07 1.61 -3.79
C THR A 33 -1.16 2.51 -4.38
N ALA A 34 -0.79 3.47 -5.22
CA ALA A 34 -1.73 4.38 -5.86
C ALA A 34 -2.75 3.64 -6.76
N VAL A 35 -2.30 2.66 -7.55
CA VAL A 35 -3.19 1.86 -8.40
C VAL A 35 -4.18 1.06 -7.55
N LEU A 36 -3.72 0.39 -6.49
CA LEU A 36 -4.60 -0.40 -5.62
C LEU A 36 -5.63 0.48 -4.89
N THR A 37 -5.21 1.62 -4.35
CA THR A 37 -6.13 2.59 -3.73
C THR A 37 -7.13 3.13 -4.76
N GLN A 38 -6.70 3.38 -6.00
CA GLN A 38 -7.61 3.85 -7.05
C GLN A 38 -8.66 2.78 -7.43
N ILE A 39 -8.28 1.50 -7.46
CA ILE A 39 -9.21 0.39 -7.68
C ILE A 39 -10.25 0.34 -6.55
N ASP A 40 -9.82 0.41 -5.28
CA ASP A 40 -10.72 0.42 -4.12
C ASP A 40 -11.73 1.59 -4.19
N GLN A 41 -11.26 2.78 -4.53
CA GLN A 41 -12.12 3.96 -4.65
C GLN A 41 -13.11 3.86 -5.82
N ILE A 42 -12.70 3.29 -6.96
CA ILE A 42 -13.62 3.00 -8.07
C ILE A 42 -14.68 2.00 -7.65
N THR A 43 -14.31 0.92 -6.93
CA THR A 43 -15.26 -0.07 -6.44
C THR A 43 -16.26 0.55 -5.46
N LYS A 44 -15.81 1.41 -4.54
CA LYS A 44 -16.70 2.16 -3.63
C LYS A 44 -17.66 3.09 -4.37
N TYR A 45 -17.16 3.78 -5.39
CA TYR A 45 -18.00 4.63 -6.24
C TYR A 45 -19.07 3.83 -6.99
N ILE A 46 -18.69 2.69 -7.58
CA ILE A 46 -19.66 1.79 -8.25
C ILE A 46 -20.68 1.25 -7.25
N ALA A 47 -20.24 0.86 -6.04
CA ALA A 47 -21.12 0.38 -4.99
C ALA A 47 -22.14 1.45 -4.58
N GLU A 48 -21.73 2.70 -4.42
CA GLU A 48 -22.67 3.79 -4.13
C GLU A 48 -23.72 3.96 -5.23
N GLN A 49 -23.31 3.94 -6.51
CA GLN A 49 -24.24 4.10 -7.63
C GLN A 49 -25.20 2.90 -7.79
N ARG A 50 -24.71 1.68 -7.53
CA ARG A 50 -25.43 0.44 -7.84
C ARG A 50 -26.17 -0.18 -6.67
N LEU A 51 -25.79 0.12 -5.42
CA LEU A 51 -26.30 -0.55 -4.23
C LEU A 51 -26.89 0.41 -3.17
N TYR A 52 -26.63 1.72 -3.24
CA TYR A 52 -27.22 2.67 -2.28
C TYR A 52 -28.75 2.68 -2.38
N ASN A 53 -29.44 2.50 -1.24
CA ASN A 53 -30.90 2.41 -1.11
C ASN A 53 -31.55 1.37 -2.06
N LYS A 54 -30.85 0.29 -2.37
CA LYS A 54 -31.31 -0.81 -3.22
C LYS A 54 -31.21 -2.14 -2.47
N PRO A 55 -31.98 -3.16 -2.87
CA PRO A 55 -31.86 -4.50 -2.28
C PRO A 55 -30.46 -5.09 -2.52
N ASP A 56 -30.07 -6.02 -1.66
CA ASP A 56 -28.77 -6.70 -1.72
C ASP A 56 -28.55 -7.41 -3.07
N PHE A 57 -27.34 -7.29 -3.60
CA PHE A 57 -26.95 -7.99 -4.83
C PHE A 57 -26.36 -9.36 -4.46
N VAL A 58 -27.15 -10.41 -4.68
CA VAL A 58 -26.79 -11.80 -4.38
C VAL A 58 -25.80 -12.33 -5.42
N ILE A 59 -24.58 -12.69 -5.00
CA ILE A 59 -23.60 -13.37 -5.88
C ILE A 59 -23.73 -14.88 -5.69
N ILE A 60 -23.66 -15.34 -4.44
CA ILE A 60 -23.84 -16.74 -4.06
C ILE A 60 -24.96 -16.76 -3.03
N LYS A 61 -26.08 -17.39 -3.37
CA LYS A 61 -27.24 -17.48 -2.50
C LYS A 61 -26.82 -17.99 -1.11
N ASP A 62 -27.26 -17.29 -0.08
CA ASP A 62 -27.01 -17.58 1.35
C ASP A 62 -25.54 -17.55 1.82
N VAL A 63 -24.59 -17.16 0.96
CA VAL A 63 -23.14 -17.11 1.29
C VAL A 63 -22.53 -15.72 1.05
N LEU A 64 -22.80 -15.11 -0.11
CA LEU A 64 -22.17 -13.85 -0.52
C LEU A 64 -23.18 -12.88 -1.13
N HIS A 65 -23.40 -11.77 -0.42
CA HIS A 65 -24.27 -10.68 -0.82
C HIS A 65 -23.48 -9.37 -0.79
N LEU A 66 -23.60 -8.56 -1.84
CA LEU A 66 -23.07 -7.20 -1.84
C LEU A 66 -24.16 -6.26 -1.34
N THR A 67 -23.88 -5.62 -0.21
CA THR A 67 -24.74 -4.61 0.39
C THR A 67 -23.98 -3.30 0.55
N TYR A 68 -24.67 -2.17 0.42
CA TYR A 68 -24.07 -0.87 0.67
C TYR A 68 -24.21 -0.49 2.15
N LEU A 69 -23.08 -0.38 2.84
CA LEU A 69 -23.02 0.05 4.23
C LEU A 69 -22.04 1.21 4.38
N ARG A 70 -22.46 2.26 5.11
CA ARG A 70 -21.57 3.33 5.56
C ARG A 70 -21.10 3.03 6.97
N ASN A 71 -19.79 2.88 7.14
CA ASN A 71 -19.16 2.71 8.44
C ASN A 71 -18.47 4.00 8.87
N ASN A 72 -19.00 4.66 9.90
CA ASN A 72 -18.42 5.88 10.49
C ASN A 72 -17.45 5.58 11.66
N GLY A 73 -17.15 4.31 11.92
CA GLY A 73 -16.13 3.84 12.86
C GLY A 73 -15.14 2.89 12.17
N SER A 74 -14.35 2.15 12.97
CA SER A 74 -13.46 1.08 12.47
C SER A 74 -14.17 -0.27 12.36
N ALA A 75 -13.40 -1.35 12.36
CA ALA A 75 -13.90 -2.70 12.56
C ALA A 75 -14.89 -2.76 13.75
N PHE A 76 -15.99 -3.49 13.53
CA PHE A 76 -17.07 -3.68 14.50
C PHE A 76 -17.74 -2.38 15.01
N GLY A 77 -17.62 -1.25 14.29
CA GLY A 77 -18.19 0.03 14.70
C GLY A 77 -17.47 0.70 15.87
N MET A 78 -16.30 0.21 16.28
CA MET A 78 -15.49 0.83 17.32
C MET A 78 -15.05 2.25 16.91
N PHE A 79 -14.91 3.15 17.89
CA PHE A 79 -14.54 4.56 17.67
C PHE A 79 -15.41 5.30 16.65
N SER A 80 -16.70 4.94 16.53
CA SER A 80 -17.65 5.62 15.66
C SER A 80 -17.71 7.13 15.93
N GLY A 81 -17.73 7.94 14.87
CA GLY A 81 -17.75 9.40 14.93
C GLY A 81 -16.40 10.06 15.20
N LYS A 82 -15.31 9.28 15.39
CA LYS A 82 -13.95 9.80 15.65
C LYS A 82 -13.05 9.75 14.41
N ILE A 83 -13.50 10.31 13.29
CA ILE A 83 -12.76 10.30 12.01
C ILE A 83 -11.34 10.87 12.15
N ASN A 84 -11.17 11.95 12.93
CA ASN A 84 -9.86 12.56 13.15
C ASN A 84 -8.85 11.61 13.81
N ALA A 85 -9.31 10.70 14.69
CA ALA A 85 -8.44 9.71 15.31
C ALA A 85 -7.91 8.70 14.28
N PHE A 86 -8.77 8.30 13.34
CA PHE A 86 -8.37 7.42 12.23
C PHE A 86 -7.42 8.11 11.27
N LEU A 87 -7.68 9.37 10.89
CA LEU A 87 -6.78 10.12 10.02
C LEU A 87 -5.36 10.20 10.59
N VAL A 88 -5.23 10.52 11.89
CA VAL A 88 -3.94 10.57 12.58
C VAL A 88 -3.27 9.19 12.56
N LEU A 89 -4.02 8.14 12.87
CA LEU A 89 -3.50 6.76 12.86
C LEU A 89 -3.02 6.33 11.47
N THR A 90 -3.80 6.60 10.42
CA THR A 90 -3.44 6.31 9.02
C THR A 90 -2.15 7.01 8.63
N VAL A 91 -2.00 8.31 8.94
CA VAL A 91 -0.76 9.05 8.66
C VAL A 91 0.45 8.42 9.38
N ILE A 92 0.31 8.09 10.66
CA ILE A 92 1.37 7.43 11.44
C ILE A 92 1.75 6.09 10.81
N MET A 93 0.77 5.27 10.41
CA MET A 93 1.02 3.97 9.80
C MET A 93 1.68 4.09 8.43
N ILE A 94 1.25 5.02 7.58
CA ILE A 94 1.90 5.28 6.28
C ILE A 94 3.35 5.72 6.48
N CYS A 95 3.64 6.61 7.44
CA CYS A 95 5.01 7.01 7.76
C CYS A 95 5.87 5.83 8.22
N LEU A 96 5.33 4.99 9.12
CA LEU A 96 6.02 3.80 9.64
C LEU A 96 6.31 2.78 8.52
N ILE A 97 5.33 2.47 7.68
CA ILE A 97 5.47 1.54 6.55
C ILE A 97 6.50 2.08 5.55
N THR A 98 6.43 3.37 5.22
CA THR A 98 7.37 4.01 4.31
C THR A 98 8.80 3.97 4.87
N TYR A 99 8.97 4.18 6.18
CA TYR A 99 10.26 4.03 6.85
C TYR A 99 10.81 2.61 6.73
N VAL A 100 9.97 1.58 6.95
CA VAL A 100 10.36 0.17 6.78
C VAL A 100 10.81 -0.10 5.34
N VAL A 101 10.04 0.37 4.34
CA VAL A 101 10.38 0.21 2.91
C VAL A 101 11.72 0.87 2.58
N LEU A 102 12.00 2.06 3.13
CA LEU A 102 13.27 2.77 2.91
C LEU A 102 14.49 2.07 3.53
N LYS A 103 14.31 1.36 4.66
CA LYS A 103 15.39 0.67 5.38
C LYS A 103 15.60 -0.77 4.94
N MET A 104 14.63 -1.36 4.25
CA MET A 104 14.66 -2.77 3.87
C MET A 104 15.69 -3.05 2.75
N PRO A 105 16.49 -4.13 2.87
CA PRO A 105 17.37 -4.57 1.78
C PRO A 105 16.55 -5.20 0.64
N LEU A 106 16.87 -4.82 -0.60
CA LEU A 106 16.21 -5.30 -1.82
C LEU A 106 16.75 -6.67 -2.25
N ILE A 107 16.50 -7.70 -1.43
CA ILE A 107 16.85 -9.09 -1.73
C ILE A 107 15.59 -9.97 -1.71
N ILE A 108 15.63 -11.10 -2.41
CA ILE A 108 14.48 -12.00 -2.63
C ILE A 108 13.79 -12.40 -1.33
N LYS A 109 14.57 -12.62 -0.25
CA LYS A 109 14.05 -12.96 1.08
C LYS A 109 13.02 -11.95 1.63
N TYR A 110 13.12 -10.67 1.28
CA TYR A 110 12.24 -9.62 1.80
C TYR A 110 11.09 -9.26 0.85
N ILE A 111 10.96 -9.92 -0.31
CA ILE A 111 9.83 -9.69 -1.23
C ILE A 111 8.47 -9.87 -0.54
N PRO A 112 8.22 -10.89 0.30
CA PRO A 112 6.92 -11.04 0.99
C PRO A 112 6.60 -9.86 1.93
N VAL A 113 7.61 -9.35 2.64
CA VAL A 113 7.47 -8.19 3.53
C VAL A 113 7.16 -6.93 2.72
N TYR A 114 7.85 -6.77 1.59
CA TYR A 114 7.62 -5.65 0.68
C TYR A 114 6.20 -5.65 0.10
N ILE A 115 5.69 -6.80 -0.34
CA ILE A 115 4.31 -6.94 -0.81
C ILE A 115 3.33 -6.61 0.33
N THR A 116 3.58 -7.12 1.54
CA THR A 116 2.74 -6.81 2.71
C THR A 116 2.71 -5.32 3.01
N CYS A 117 3.85 -4.63 2.92
CA CYS A 117 3.92 -3.17 3.10
C CYS A 117 3.08 -2.42 2.06
N ILE A 118 3.12 -2.84 0.80
CA ILE A 118 2.30 -2.23 -0.27
C ILE A 118 0.81 -2.44 0.03
N LEU A 119 0.40 -3.65 0.39
CA LEU A 119 -1.01 -3.97 0.67
C LEU A 119 -1.53 -3.19 1.89
N LEU A 120 -0.72 -3.10 2.95
CA LEU A 120 -1.07 -2.32 4.13
C LEU A 120 -1.15 -0.83 3.82
N ALA A 121 -0.20 -0.27 3.07
CA ALA A 121 -0.22 1.14 2.71
C ALA A 121 -1.39 1.49 1.78
N ALA A 122 -1.76 0.59 0.87
CA ALA A 122 -2.85 0.80 -0.07
C ALA A 122 -4.23 0.78 0.59
N GLY A 123 -4.38 0.04 1.70
CA GLY A 123 -5.63 -0.11 2.44
C GLY A 123 -5.73 0.67 3.76
N ALA A 124 -4.69 1.41 4.15
CA ALA A 124 -4.64 2.23 5.37
C ALA A 124 -5.45 3.53 5.25
#